data_AF-A0A1C1A2I1-F1
#
_entry.id   AF-A0A1C1A2I1-F1
#
_cell.length_a   1.000
_cell.length_b   1.000
_cell.length_c   1.000
_cell.angle_alpha   90.00
_cell.angle_beta   90.00
_cell.angle_gamma   90.00
#
_symmetry.space_group_name_H-M   'P 1'
#
loop_
_entity.id
_entity.type
_entity.pdbx_description
1 polymer ?
#
loop_
_entity_poly.entity_id
_entity_poly.type
_entity_poly.pdbx_seq_one_letter_code
_entity_poly.pdbx_strand_id
1 'polypeptide(L)'
;MAKKLKFIAAMTLLTSILISGCGSTEKDTASESTSKAGKPLKVALLIPGNVGDKSFLDSAANGLTKMKDMLGAETKVVEMGMDQTKWEPTMSDISEQNYDVIVTGPWQVEEVLAEVAPRYPKKKYILFDSELDYASGKFGNVASLLYKQNEASFLAGALAAKVTNSDMPLATKSNVIGFVGGMDIPVINDFLVSYIQGAKYVNPNIKVAVSYIGDFVDSAKGKEMALAQYNEKADVIYNVASQAGLGVLEGAKAKKKYVIGTDTDQAEIFKSTDPEKSELILTSILKQIDNSLLLAVKDMDHIKWGAAQSYGLKEGSVGMALNEFFKKNVPEGIRNELAAIQKKIESGEIKVDTGLGMSTDEIDKIKASVRP
;
A
#
# COMPACT_ATOMS: atom_id res chain seq x y z
N MET A 1 47.52 87.33 -26.98
CA MET A 1 46.21 88.01 -26.85
C MET A 1 45.58 87.61 -25.54
N ALA A 2 45.10 88.58 -24.78
CA ALA A 2 44.69 88.44 -23.39
C ALA A 2 43.21 88.03 -23.22
N LYS A 3 42.92 87.20 -22.22
CA LYS A 3 42.05 87.49 -21.04
C LYS A 3 41.81 86.18 -20.26
N LYS A 4 42.30 86.09 -19.01
CA LYS A 4 41.56 86.16 -17.70
C LYS A 4 40.66 84.92 -17.49
N LEU A 5 40.68 84.16 -16.39
CA LEU A 5 40.60 84.48 -14.95
C LEU A 5 40.72 83.10 -14.21
N LYS A 6 41.67 82.80 -13.29
CA LYS A 6 41.66 82.98 -11.81
C LYS A 6 40.30 82.60 -11.16
N PHE A 7 40.13 81.77 -10.12
CA PHE A 7 40.94 81.25 -8.99
C PHE A 7 40.03 80.21 -8.23
N ILE A 8 40.48 79.14 -7.56
CA ILE A 8 40.55 78.90 -6.08
C ILE A 8 40.51 77.34 -5.93
N ALA A 9 41.59 76.57 -5.67
CA ALA A 9 42.19 76.16 -4.36
C ALA A 9 41.15 75.70 -3.31
N ALA A 10 41.16 74.59 -2.61
CA ALA A 10 42.09 73.53 -2.22
C ALA A 10 41.19 72.32 -1.84
N MET A 11 41.68 71.08 -1.72
CA MET A 11 42.02 70.52 -0.41
C MET A 11 42.70 69.15 -0.60
N THR A 12 43.77 69.01 0.17
CA THR A 12 44.80 67.98 0.27
C THR A 12 44.34 66.53 0.39
N LEU A 13 44.99 65.66 -0.39
CA LEU A 13 45.06 64.21 -0.22
C LEU A 13 46.06 63.91 0.91
N LEU A 14 45.63 63.25 1.99
CA LEU A 14 46.53 62.67 2.99
C LEU A 14 46.20 61.19 3.19
N THR A 15 47.16 60.36 2.83
CA THR A 15 47.26 58.94 3.17
C THR A 15 47.52 58.74 4.66
N SER A 16 46.77 57.85 5.30
CA SER A 16 47.17 57.22 6.56
C SER A 16 46.68 55.77 6.59
N ILE A 17 47.65 54.85 6.58
CA ILE A 17 47.49 53.43 6.92
C ILE A 17 47.52 53.35 8.44
N LEU A 18 46.50 52.74 9.05
CA LEU A 18 46.57 52.22 10.42
C LEU A 18 45.91 50.83 10.48
N ILE A 19 46.64 49.95 11.13
CA ILE A 19 46.39 48.53 11.35
C ILE A 19 45.65 48.33 12.70
N SER A 20 44.75 47.34 12.71
CA SER A 20 44.20 46.58 13.85
C SER A 20 43.09 47.19 14.73
N GLY A 21 41.91 46.55 14.62
CA GLY A 21 40.84 46.54 15.62
C GLY A 21 39.76 45.49 15.27
N CYS A 22 39.53 44.53 16.18
CA CYS A 22 38.68 43.33 16.05
C CYS A 22 37.21 43.53 15.63
N GLY A 23 36.62 42.52 14.96
CA GLY A 23 35.15 42.41 14.83
C GLY A 23 34.65 41.24 13.96
N SER A 24 34.55 40.05 14.56
CA SER A 24 33.58 38.96 14.33
C SER A 24 33.01 38.60 12.93
N THR A 25 33.30 37.34 12.54
CA THR A 25 32.41 36.32 11.93
C THR A 25 31.75 36.56 10.57
N GLU A 26 32.17 35.77 9.57
CA GLU A 26 31.25 35.10 8.64
C GLU A 26 31.87 33.78 8.15
N LYS A 27 31.15 32.68 8.37
CA LYS A 27 31.49 31.32 7.96
C LYS A 27 30.94 31.09 6.57
N ASP A 28 31.80 30.59 5.68
CA ASP A 28 31.44 29.99 4.40
C ASP A 28 30.26 29.02 4.55
N THR A 29 29.14 29.36 3.91
CA THR A 29 28.04 28.43 3.68
C THR A 29 28.02 28.09 2.21
N ALA A 30 28.11 26.78 1.96
CA ALA A 30 28.04 26.14 0.67
C ALA A 30 26.81 26.63 -0.11
N SER A 31 27.02 26.93 -1.39
CA SER A 31 25.99 27.20 -2.38
C SER A 31 25.03 25.99 -2.46
N GLU A 32 23.88 26.08 -1.80
CA GLU A 32 22.72 25.27 -2.16
C GLU A 32 22.35 25.63 -3.61
N SER A 33 22.44 24.62 -4.47
CA SER A 33 21.87 24.68 -5.81
C SER A 33 20.36 24.87 -5.68
N THR A 34 19.90 26.11 -5.79
CA THR A 34 18.49 26.43 -6.01
C THR A 34 18.08 25.87 -7.37
N SER A 35 17.51 24.67 -7.35
CA SER A 35 16.78 24.13 -8.49
C SER A 35 15.65 25.11 -8.84
N LYS A 36 15.50 25.42 -10.13
CA LYS A 36 14.37 26.20 -10.64
C LYS A 36 13.08 25.51 -10.19
N ALA A 37 12.33 26.13 -9.28
CA ALA A 37 11.02 25.64 -8.88
C ALA A 37 10.07 25.67 -10.08
N GLY A 38 9.85 24.51 -10.70
CA GLY A 38 8.75 24.30 -11.63
C GLY A 38 7.42 24.48 -10.90
N LYS A 39 6.31 24.61 -11.66
CA LYS A 39 4.97 24.61 -11.05
C LYS A 39 4.77 23.30 -10.27
N PRO A 40 4.13 23.33 -9.09
CA PRO A 40 3.83 22.12 -8.33
C PRO A 40 3.07 21.12 -9.18
N LEU A 41 3.47 19.85 -9.12
CA LEU A 41 2.75 18.75 -9.75
C LEU A 41 1.36 18.62 -9.11
N LYS A 42 0.31 18.53 -9.92
CA LYS A 42 -1.07 18.37 -9.46
C LYS A 42 -1.54 16.94 -9.62
N VAL A 43 -1.88 16.27 -8.53
CA VAL A 43 -2.30 14.86 -8.51
C VAL A 43 -3.69 14.72 -7.90
N ALA A 44 -4.61 14.08 -8.63
CA ALA A 44 -5.92 13.70 -8.10
C ALA A 44 -5.98 12.19 -7.87
N LEU A 45 -6.60 11.74 -6.78
CA LEU A 45 -6.97 10.35 -6.53
C LEU A 45 -8.48 10.24 -6.51
N LEU A 46 -9.03 9.36 -7.35
CA LEU A 46 -10.46 9.03 -7.39
C LEU A 46 -10.64 7.61 -6.88
N ILE A 47 -11.35 7.44 -5.77
CA ILE A 47 -11.63 6.13 -5.18
C ILE A 47 -13.11 5.77 -5.29
N PRO A 48 -13.46 4.52 -5.65
CA PRO A 48 -14.83 4.02 -5.77
C PRO A 48 -15.40 3.65 -4.39
N GLY A 49 -15.45 4.63 -3.50
CA GLY A 49 -15.79 4.45 -2.10
C GLY A 49 -15.35 5.65 -1.27
N ASN A 50 -15.10 5.38 0.01
CA ASN A 50 -14.74 6.38 1.00
C ASN A 50 -13.43 5.99 1.71
N VAL A 51 -12.70 6.99 2.22
CA VAL A 51 -11.59 6.76 3.14
C VAL A 51 -12.12 6.31 4.52
N GLY A 52 -11.24 5.77 5.36
CA GLY A 52 -11.54 5.29 6.71
C GLY A 52 -11.56 3.77 6.86
N ASP A 53 -11.22 3.03 5.80
CA ASP A 53 -11.09 1.57 5.85
C ASP A 53 -9.85 1.08 6.62
N LYS A 54 -8.94 2.00 6.96
CA LYS A 54 -7.66 1.76 7.64
C LYS A 54 -6.80 0.71 6.92
N SER A 55 -6.98 0.56 5.61
CA SER A 55 -6.46 -0.54 4.81
C SER A 55 -6.21 -0.04 3.38
N PHE A 56 -6.84 -0.65 2.38
CA PHE A 56 -6.64 -0.44 0.96
C PHE A 56 -6.81 1.02 0.47
N LEU A 57 -7.98 1.63 0.72
CA LEU A 57 -8.29 2.98 0.23
C LEU A 57 -7.53 4.06 1.02
N ASP A 58 -7.37 3.87 2.33
CA ASP A 58 -6.54 4.74 3.16
C ASP A 58 -5.06 4.69 2.75
N SER A 59 -4.55 3.53 2.30
CA SER A 59 -3.21 3.43 1.72
C SER A 59 -3.10 4.28 0.46
N ALA A 60 -4.04 4.19 -0.49
CA ALA A 60 -4.02 5.05 -1.67
C ALA A 60 -4.03 6.55 -1.31
N ALA A 61 -4.90 6.96 -0.38
CA ALA A 61 -4.99 8.34 0.09
C ALA A 61 -3.69 8.81 0.79
N ASN A 62 -3.07 7.94 1.59
CA ASN A 62 -1.78 8.22 2.23
C ASN A 62 -0.64 8.41 1.21
N GLY A 63 -0.72 7.76 0.05
CA GLY A 63 0.20 8.00 -1.08
C GLY A 63 0.21 9.47 -1.50
N LEU A 64 -0.97 10.10 -1.59
CA LEU A 64 -1.09 11.53 -1.91
C LEU A 64 -0.56 12.44 -0.80
N THR A 65 -0.73 12.05 0.47
CA THR A 65 -0.11 12.76 1.59
C THR A 65 1.42 12.72 1.49
N LYS A 66 1.99 11.53 1.23
CA LYS A 66 3.43 11.38 0.99
C LYS A 66 3.92 12.19 -0.21
N MET A 67 3.17 12.24 -1.31
CA MET A 67 3.53 13.07 -2.47
C MET A 67 3.55 14.56 -2.13
N LYS A 68 2.56 15.04 -1.37
CA LYS A 68 2.54 16.42 -0.88
C LYS A 68 3.77 16.71 -0.03
N ASP A 69 4.06 15.86 0.95
CA ASP A 69 5.13 16.09 1.92
C ASP A 69 6.53 15.92 1.32
N MET A 70 6.71 14.97 0.40
CA MET A 70 8.02 14.62 -0.15
C MET A 70 8.33 15.27 -1.51
N LEU A 71 7.31 15.57 -2.32
CA LEU A 71 7.47 16.15 -3.67
C LEU A 71 6.95 17.58 -3.77
N GLY A 72 6.28 18.11 -2.74
CA GLY A 72 5.62 19.41 -2.80
C GLY A 72 4.42 19.43 -3.76
N ALA A 73 3.81 18.27 -4.04
CA ALA A 73 2.68 18.16 -4.95
C ALA A 73 1.41 18.78 -4.37
N GLU A 74 0.59 19.38 -5.24
CA GLU A 74 -0.79 19.74 -4.92
C GLU A 74 -1.68 18.52 -5.12
N THR A 75 -2.29 18.02 -4.04
CA THR A 75 -3.03 16.75 -4.08
C THR A 75 -4.51 16.91 -3.73
N LYS A 76 -5.36 16.06 -4.33
CA LYS A 76 -6.80 16.01 -4.05
C LYS A 76 -7.28 14.56 -4.01
N VAL A 77 -7.91 14.16 -2.93
CA VAL A 77 -8.69 12.90 -2.85
C VAL A 77 -10.15 13.21 -3.18
N VAL A 78 -10.76 12.38 -4.02
CA VAL A 78 -12.16 12.43 -4.42
C VAL A 78 -12.80 11.07 -4.09
N GLU A 79 -13.66 11.08 -3.08
CA GLU A 79 -14.49 9.94 -2.69
C GLU A 79 -15.72 9.89 -3.60
N MET A 80 -15.76 8.95 -4.54
CA MET A 80 -16.89 8.84 -5.49
C MET A 80 -18.09 8.10 -4.89
N GLY A 81 -17.92 7.49 -3.71
CA GLY A 81 -18.94 6.68 -3.06
C GLY A 81 -19.32 5.43 -3.87
N MET A 82 -20.43 4.81 -3.48
CA MET A 82 -20.87 3.51 -4.04
C MET A 82 -21.81 3.63 -5.25
N ASP A 83 -22.25 4.85 -5.58
CA ASP A 83 -23.18 5.10 -6.68
C ASP A 83 -22.40 5.18 -8.01
N GLN A 84 -22.31 4.03 -8.69
CA GLN A 84 -21.53 3.88 -9.91
C GLN A 84 -21.94 4.85 -11.04
N THR A 85 -23.19 5.31 -11.04
CA THR A 85 -23.69 6.26 -12.05
C THR A 85 -22.98 7.61 -11.98
N LYS A 86 -22.29 7.91 -10.88
CA LYS A 86 -21.51 9.15 -10.68
C LYS A 86 -20.04 9.02 -11.05
N TRP A 87 -19.53 7.80 -11.24
CA TRP A 87 -18.09 7.58 -11.40
C TRP A 87 -17.56 8.14 -12.72
N GLU A 88 -18.22 7.86 -13.85
CA GLU A 88 -17.81 8.42 -15.15
C GLU A 88 -17.89 9.94 -15.19
N PRO A 89 -19.01 10.58 -14.80
CA PRO A 89 -19.08 12.05 -14.80
C PRO A 89 -18.00 12.68 -13.93
N THR A 90 -17.76 12.11 -12.74
CA THR A 90 -16.72 12.61 -11.83
C THR A 90 -15.32 12.47 -12.43
N MET A 91 -15.01 11.34 -13.07
CA MET A 91 -13.71 11.12 -13.68
C MET A 91 -13.48 12.02 -14.91
N SER A 92 -14.53 12.26 -15.70
CA SER A 92 -14.52 13.24 -16.79
C SER A 92 -14.27 14.66 -16.26
N ASP A 93 -15.01 15.10 -15.24
CA ASP A 93 -14.86 16.42 -14.64
C ASP A 93 -13.46 16.67 -14.07
N ILE A 94 -12.85 15.66 -13.44
CA ILE A 94 -11.46 15.76 -12.95
C ILE A 94 -10.46 15.77 -14.13
N SER A 95 -10.76 15.06 -15.20
CA SER A 95 -9.91 15.02 -16.41
C SER A 95 -9.89 16.34 -17.17
N GLU A 96 -10.98 17.11 -17.13
CA GLU A 96 -11.05 18.48 -17.68
C GLU A 96 -10.28 19.50 -16.83
N GLN A 97 -10.16 19.25 -15.52
CA GLN A 97 -9.43 20.12 -14.61
C GLN A 97 -7.91 20.04 -14.81
N ASN A 98 -7.20 21.02 -14.27
CA ASN A 98 -5.75 21.16 -14.44
C ASN A 98 -4.94 20.20 -13.53
N TYR A 99 -5.20 18.90 -13.58
CA TYR A 99 -4.35 17.87 -12.96
C TYR A 99 -3.34 17.30 -13.97
N ASP A 100 -2.13 16.99 -13.51
CA ASP A 100 -1.08 16.37 -14.31
C ASP A 100 -1.23 14.83 -14.30
N VAL A 101 -1.56 14.27 -13.13
CA VAL A 101 -1.77 12.83 -12.92
C VAL A 101 -3.11 12.58 -12.23
N ILE A 102 -3.86 11.61 -12.74
CA ILE A 102 -5.12 11.13 -12.15
C ILE A 102 -4.91 9.67 -11.77
N VAL A 103 -5.01 9.38 -10.48
CA VAL A 103 -4.87 8.05 -9.90
C VAL A 103 -6.27 7.50 -9.63
N THR A 104 -6.51 6.23 -9.96
CA THR A 104 -7.74 5.54 -9.60
C THR A 104 -7.52 4.03 -9.50
N GLY A 105 -8.45 3.32 -8.89
CA GLY A 105 -8.40 1.88 -8.68
C GLY A 105 -9.46 1.45 -7.67
N PRO A 106 -9.81 0.16 -7.56
CA PRO A 106 -9.20 -0.97 -8.25
C PRO A 106 -10.06 -1.40 -9.46
N TRP A 107 -10.39 -2.70 -9.58
CA TRP A 107 -11.08 -3.25 -10.74
C TRP A 107 -12.46 -2.61 -11.05
N GLN A 108 -13.18 -2.12 -10.03
CA GLN A 108 -14.51 -1.54 -10.22
C GLN A 108 -14.51 -0.30 -11.13
N VAL A 109 -13.38 0.42 -11.24
CA VAL A 109 -13.27 1.63 -12.08
C VAL A 109 -12.67 1.36 -13.46
N GLU A 110 -12.34 0.11 -13.81
CA GLU A 110 -11.72 -0.25 -15.09
C GLU A 110 -12.54 0.21 -16.28
N GLU A 111 -13.83 -0.13 -16.33
CA GLU A 111 -14.70 0.22 -17.46
C GLU A 111 -14.83 1.74 -17.61
N VAL A 112 -14.98 2.44 -16.48
CA VAL A 112 -15.05 3.91 -16.45
C VAL A 112 -13.76 4.53 -16.96
N LEU A 113 -12.60 4.04 -16.50
CA LEU A 113 -11.30 4.54 -16.94
C LEU A 113 -11.06 4.23 -18.42
N ALA A 114 -11.46 3.05 -18.90
CA ALA A 114 -11.36 2.66 -20.30
C ALA A 114 -12.19 3.56 -21.22
N GLU A 115 -13.31 4.10 -20.75
CA GLU A 115 -14.12 5.07 -21.48
C GLU A 115 -13.54 6.50 -21.41
N VAL A 116 -13.04 6.92 -20.25
CA VAL A 116 -12.57 8.29 -20.01
C VAL A 116 -11.18 8.53 -20.58
N ALA A 117 -10.20 7.66 -20.31
CA ALA A 117 -8.79 7.92 -20.64
C ALA A 117 -8.54 8.23 -22.13
N PRO A 118 -9.20 7.56 -23.11
CA PRO A 118 -9.03 7.88 -24.54
C PRO A 118 -9.56 9.27 -24.94
N ARG A 119 -10.51 9.85 -24.20
CA ARG A 119 -11.03 11.20 -24.45
C ARG A 119 -10.03 12.29 -24.05
N TYR A 120 -9.10 11.97 -23.14
CA TYR A 120 -8.11 12.89 -22.60
C TYR A 120 -6.67 12.38 -22.79
N PRO A 121 -6.20 12.21 -24.04
CA PRO A 121 -4.91 11.55 -24.33
C PRO A 121 -3.67 12.28 -23.80
N LYS A 122 -3.82 13.55 -23.38
CA LYS A 122 -2.76 14.35 -22.74
C LYS A 122 -2.69 14.17 -21.23
N LYS A 123 -3.74 13.64 -20.59
CA LYS A 123 -3.78 13.35 -19.16
C LYS A 123 -3.08 12.03 -18.89
N LYS A 124 -2.38 11.94 -17.77
CA LYS A 124 -1.72 10.72 -17.30
C LYS A 124 -2.59 10.04 -16.26
N TYR A 125 -2.87 8.75 -16.46
CA TYR A 125 -3.69 7.95 -15.55
C TYR A 125 -2.88 6.82 -14.93
N ILE A 126 -2.95 6.68 -13.61
CA ILE A 126 -2.40 5.52 -12.91
C ILE A 126 -3.56 4.69 -12.39
N LEU A 127 -3.70 3.46 -12.90
CA LEU A 127 -4.64 2.46 -12.39
C LEU A 127 -3.90 1.55 -11.41
N PHE A 128 -4.27 1.53 -10.14
CA PHE A 128 -3.67 0.62 -9.17
C PHE A 128 -4.56 -0.59 -8.91
N ASP A 129 -3.93 -1.73 -8.62
CA ASP A 129 -4.56 -3.01 -8.28
C ASP A 129 -5.48 -3.59 -9.37
N SER A 130 -5.38 -3.05 -10.59
CA SER A 130 -5.93 -3.69 -11.78
C SER A 130 -5.27 -3.21 -13.07
N GLU A 131 -5.65 -3.81 -14.19
CA GLU A 131 -5.16 -3.50 -15.53
C GLU A 131 -6.26 -3.29 -16.56
N LEU A 132 -5.95 -2.51 -17.60
CA LEU A 132 -6.79 -2.40 -18.79
C LEU A 132 -6.32 -3.37 -19.87
N ASP A 133 -7.18 -3.65 -20.85
CA ASP A 133 -6.76 -4.35 -22.07
C ASP A 133 -5.95 -3.44 -23.00
N TYR A 134 -4.63 -3.52 -22.84
CA TYR A 134 -3.67 -2.76 -23.64
C TYR A 134 -3.54 -3.23 -25.09
N ALA A 135 -4.13 -4.38 -25.49
CA ALA A 135 -4.00 -4.92 -26.85
C ALA A 135 -4.58 -3.98 -27.92
N SER A 136 -5.56 -3.15 -27.53
CA SER A 136 -6.18 -2.16 -28.41
C SER A 136 -5.27 -0.97 -28.76
N GLY A 137 -4.19 -0.74 -28.00
CA GLY A 137 -3.32 0.43 -28.12
C GLY A 137 -3.97 1.77 -27.71
N LYS A 138 -5.21 1.76 -27.22
CA LYS A 138 -5.97 2.97 -26.87
C LYS A 138 -5.50 3.65 -25.58
N PHE A 139 -4.77 2.93 -24.73
CA PHE A 139 -4.47 3.34 -23.36
C PHE A 139 -3.01 3.76 -23.16
N GLY A 140 -2.37 4.34 -24.18
CA GLY A 140 -0.96 4.78 -24.12
C GLY A 140 -0.68 5.88 -23.07
N ASN A 141 -1.71 6.45 -22.46
CA ASN A 141 -1.64 7.42 -21.38
C ASN A 141 -2.03 6.85 -20.00
N VAL A 142 -2.28 5.54 -19.92
CA VAL A 142 -2.59 4.82 -18.68
C VAL A 142 -1.42 3.92 -18.30
N ALA A 143 -1.06 3.87 -17.03
CA ALA A 143 -0.13 2.89 -16.48
C ALA A 143 -0.84 2.09 -15.38
N SER A 144 -0.73 0.76 -15.44
CA SER A 144 -1.34 -0.13 -14.45
C SER A 144 -0.30 -0.65 -13.45
N LEU A 145 -0.56 -0.48 -12.16
CA LEU A 145 0.28 -0.97 -11.06
C LEU A 145 -0.40 -2.18 -10.43
N LEU A 146 0.09 -3.37 -10.74
CA LEU A 146 -0.35 -4.64 -10.17
C LEU A 146 0.53 -5.03 -8.99
N TYR A 147 0.03 -5.91 -8.12
CA TYR A 147 0.76 -6.37 -6.96
C TYR A 147 0.84 -7.88 -6.94
N LYS A 148 1.96 -8.42 -6.48
CA LYS A 148 2.13 -9.85 -6.24
C LYS A 148 1.77 -10.19 -4.80
N GLN A 149 0.55 -9.86 -4.38
CA GLN A 149 0.09 -10.12 -3.01
C GLN A 149 0.22 -11.58 -2.60
N ASN A 150 0.18 -12.51 -3.56
CA ASN A 150 0.37 -13.92 -3.34
C ASN A 150 1.73 -14.22 -2.67
N GLU A 151 2.82 -13.54 -3.07
CA GLU A 151 4.16 -13.74 -2.50
C GLU A 151 4.18 -13.47 -0.98
N ALA A 152 3.55 -12.39 -0.52
CA ALA A 152 3.47 -12.05 0.89
C ALA A 152 2.42 -12.89 1.64
N SER A 153 1.32 -13.25 0.97
CA SER A 153 0.26 -14.10 1.54
C SER A 153 0.74 -15.52 1.82
N PHE A 154 1.70 -16.03 1.04
CA PHE A 154 2.41 -17.26 1.37
C PHE A 154 3.08 -17.18 2.75
N LEU A 155 3.73 -16.06 3.06
CA LEU A 155 4.36 -15.83 4.36
C LEU A 155 3.32 -15.75 5.48
N ALA A 156 2.15 -15.15 5.24
CA ALA A 156 1.03 -15.20 6.20
C ALA A 156 0.59 -16.65 6.48
N GLY A 157 0.49 -17.49 5.45
CA GLY A 157 0.15 -18.91 5.59
C GLY A 157 1.18 -19.66 6.42
N ALA A 158 2.46 -19.48 6.11
CA ALA A 158 3.56 -20.07 6.84
C ALA A 158 3.59 -19.61 8.31
N LEU A 159 3.39 -18.30 8.57
CA LEU A 159 3.29 -17.75 9.91
C LEU A 159 2.12 -18.39 10.66
N ALA A 160 0.95 -18.43 10.04
CA ALA A 160 -0.25 -18.97 10.67
C ALA A 160 -0.10 -20.44 11.06
N ALA A 161 0.46 -21.26 10.16
CA ALA A 161 0.78 -22.65 10.44
C ALA A 161 1.80 -22.80 11.59
N LYS A 162 2.88 -21.99 11.58
CA LYS A 162 3.87 -21.98 12.67
C LYS A 162 3.24 -21.58 14.01
N VAL A 163 2.38 -20.58 14.02
CA VAL A 163 1.68 -20.09 15.22
C VAL A 163 0.79 -21.19 15.79
N THR A 164 -0.11 -21.78 15.00
CA THR A 164 -0.99 -22.85 15.52
C THR A 164 -0.17 -24.04 16.03
N ASN A 165 0.95 -24.39 15.39
CA ASN A 165 1.82 -25.48 15.82
C ASN A 165 2.77 -25.17 16.99
N SER A 166 2.77 -23.93 17.50
CA SER A 166 3.70 -23.49 18.55
C SER A 166 3.15 -23.60 19.98
N ASP A 167 3.96 -23.20 20.96
CA ASP A 167 3.58 -22.99 22.36
C ASP A 167 3.18 -21.54 22.67
N MET A 168 2.84 -20.74 21.65
CA MET A 168 2.38 -19.37 21.86
C MET A 168 1.10 -19.34 22.71
N PRO A 169 0.91 -18.37 23.63
CA PRO A 169 -0.14 -18.42 24.65
C PRO A 169 -1.58 -18.59 24.16
N LEU A 170 -1.91 -18.11 22.95
CA LEU A 170 -3.26 -18.19 22.38
C LEU A 170 -3.40 -19.27 21.28
N ALA A 171 -2.32 -19.98 20.98
CA ALA A 171 -2.33 -21.13 20.07
C ALA A 171 -2.80 -22.37 20.84
N THR A 172 -3.60 -23.21 20.19
CA THR A 172 -4.19 -24.43 20.78
C THR A 172 -3.66 -25.70 20.16
N LYS A 173 -2.76 -25.61 19.18
CA LYS A 173 -2.27 -26.76 18.40
C LYS A 173 -3.42 -27.50 17.70
N SER A 174 -4.46 -26.76 17.32
CA SER A 174 -5.63 -27.31 16.62
C SER A 174 -5.30 -27.74 15.19
N ASN A 175 -4.22 -27.21 14.60
CA ASN A 175 -3.94 -27.26 13.15
C ASN A 175 -5.02 -26.57 12.31
N VAL A 176 -5.89 -25.76 12.90
CA VAL A 176 -6.92 -25.00 12.20
C VAL A 176 -6.52 -23.52 12.21
N ILE A 177 -6.45 -22.95 11.02
CA ILE A 177 -6.29 -21.52 10.79
C ILE A 177 -7.50 -21.00 9.99
N GLY A 178 -7.68 -19.69 9.93
CA GLY A 178 -8.84 -19.09 9.30
C GLY A 178 -8.47 -18.07 8.23
N PHE A 179 -9.37 -17.88 7.28
CA PHE A 179 -9.32 -16.85 6.26
C PHE A 179 -10.71 -16.21 6.13
N VAL A 180 -10.78 -14.89 6.24
CA VAL A 180 -12.00 -14.12 6.01
C VAL A 180 -11.73 -13.11 4.90
N GLY A 181 -12.27 -13.37 3.72
CA GLY A 181 -12.19 -12.47 2.56
C GLY A 181 -13.40 -11.54 2.45
N GLY A 182 -13.22 -10.40 1.77
CA GLY A 182 -14.34 -9.51 1.44
C GLY A 182 -15.31 -10.15 0.46
N MET A 183 -14.85 -10.45 -0.76
CA MET A 183 -15.65 -11.07 -1.83
C MET A 183 -14.93 -12.28 -2.44
N ASP A 184 -15.68 -13.22 -3.01
CA ASP A 184 -15.12 -14.33 -3.80
C ASP A 184 -14.81 -13.82 -5.23
N ILE A 185 -13.66 -13.16 -5.36
CA ILE A 185 -13.17 -12.54 -6.60
C ILE A 185 -11.69 -12.88 -6.82
N PRO A 186 -11.16 -12.78 -8.06
CA PRO A 186 -9.81 -13.23 -8.39
C PRO A 186 -8.69 -12.71 -7.48
N VAL A 187 -8.70 -11.41 -7.16
CA VAL A 187 -7.67 -10.81 -6.28
C VAL A 187 -7.71 -11.40 -4.87
N ILE A 188 -8.89 -11.60 -4.28
CA ILE A 188 -9.02 -12.20 -2.95
C ILE A 188 -8.65 -13.69 -2.96
N ASN A 189 -8.95 -14.38 -4.07
CA ASN A 189 -8.54 -15.76 -4.26
C ASN A 189 -7.03 -15.90 -4.45
N ASP A 190 -6.36 -14.90 -5.01
CA ASP A 190 -4.90 -14.85 -5.09
C ASP A 190 -4.25 -14.81 -3.70
N PHE A 191 -4.82 -14.03 -2.76
CA PHE A 191 -4.43 -14.08 -1.34
C PHE A 191 -4.67 -15.48 -0.73
N LEU A 192 -5.85 -16.06 -0.94
CA LEU A 192 -6.25 -17.32 -0.33
C LEU A 192 -5.39 -18.51 -0.81
N VAL A 193 -5.16 -18.60 -2.13
CA VAL A 193 -4.42 -19.73 -2.74
C VAL A 193 -3.02 -19.82 -2.17
N SER A 194 -2.28 -18.71 -2.15
CA SER A 194 -0.92 -18.75 -1.64
C SER A 194 -0.86 -18.80 -0.10
N TYR A 195 -1.86 -18.26 0.61
CA TYR A 195 -2.02 -18.49 2.05
C TYR A 195 -2.13 -19.99 2.37
N ILE A 196 -2.97 -20.72 1.64
CA ILE A 196 -3.08 -22.18 1.76
C ILE A 196 -1.76 -22.86 1.40
N GLN A 197 -1.11 -22.44 0.30
CA GLN A 197 0.16 -22.99 -0.14
C GLN A 197 1.26 -22.84 0.93
N GLY A 198 1.41 -21.64 1.51
CA GLY A 198 2.38 -21.35 2.56
C GLY A 198 2.10 -22.06 3.87
N ALA A 199 0.83 -22.22 4.23
CA ALA A 199 0.43 -23.00 5.39
C ALA A 199 0.79 -24.48 5.22
N LYS A 200 0.51 -25.07 4.03
CA LYS A 200 0.85 -26.46 3.70
C LYS A 200 2.34 -26.70 3.57
N TYR A 201 3.10 -25.70 3.14
CA TYR A 201 4.56 -25.76 3.10
C TYR A 201 5.16 -26.01 4.50
N VAL A 202 4.56 -25.42 5.53
CA VAL A 202 4.97 -25.65 6.93
C VAL A 202 4.36 -26.93 7.50
N ASN A 203 3.07 -27.15 7.29
CA ASN A 203 2.34 -28.28 7.83
C ASN A 203 1.38 -28.83 6.78
N PRO A 204 1.69 -29.99 6.16
CA PRO A 204 0.86 -30.54 5.08
C PRO A 204 -0.55 -30.95 5.54
N ASN A 205 -0.78 -31.10 6.85
CA ASN A 205 -2.05 -31.50 7.44
C ASN A 205 -2.88 -30.30 7.95
N ILE A 206 -2.45 -29.06 7.69
CA ILE A 206 -3.15 -27.86 8.11
C ILE A 206 -4.57 -27.82 7.54
N LYS A 207 -5.49 -27.28 8.34
CA LYS A 207 -6.88 -27.01 7.96
C LYS A 207 -7.13 -25.51 7.91
N VAL A 208 -7.91 -25.05 6.93
CA VAL A 208 -8.22 -23.63 6.73
C VAL A 208 -9.72 -23.44 6.66
N ALA A 209 -10.30 -22.78 7.66
CA ALA A 209 -11.67 -22.30 7.61
C ALA A 209 -11.73 -21.07 6.69
N VAL A 210 -12.53 -21.13 5.61
CA VAL A 210 -12.62 -20.07 4.60
C VAL A 210 -14.04 -19.53 4.57
N SER A 211 -14.19 -18.20 4.65
CA SER A 211 -15.46 -17.52 4.43
C SER A 211 -15.28 -16.19 3.70
N TYR A 212 -16.30 -15.79 2.94
CA TYR A 212 -16.35 -14.48 2.28
C TYR A 212 -17.55 -13.69 2.78
N ILE A 213 -17.33 -12.42 3.13
CA ILE A 213 -18.35 -11.52 3.66
C ILE A 213 -19.43 -11.23 2.62
N GLY A 214 -19.04 -11.12 1.35
CA GLY A 214 -19.89 -10.74 0.21
C GLY A 214 -19.73 -9.28 -0.22
N ASP A 215 -19.02 -8.47 0.57
CA ASP A 215 -18.65 -7.09 0.28
C ASP A 215 -17.40 -6.68 1.10
N PHE A 216 -17.00 -5.41 1.01
CA PHE A 216 -15.84 -4.85 1.70
C PHE A 216 -16.19 -3.85 2.82
N VAL A 217 -17.47 -3.68 3.16
CA VAL A 217 -17.94 -2.61 4.09
C VAL A 217 -18.68 -3.14 5.32
N ASP A 218 -19.28 -4.33 5.28
CA ASP A 218 -20.05 -4.91 6.37
C ASP A 218 -19.15 -5.50 7.47
N SER A 219 -18.67 -4.60 8.34
CA SER A 219 -17.88 -4.98 9.52
C SER A 219 -18.66 -5.81 10.55
N ALA A 220 -19.99 -5.72 10.60
CA ALA A 220 -20.77 -6.55 11.52
C ALA A 220 -20.70 -8.02 11.09
N LYS A 221 -20.92 -8.28 9.80
CA LYS A 221 -20.80 -9.62 9.22
C LYS A 221 -19.36 -10.15 9.27
N GLY A 222 -18.36 -9.29 9.05
CA GLY A 222 -16.95 -9.64 9.23
C GLY A 222 -16.65 -10.14 10.65
N LYS A 223 -17.22 -9.50 11.67
CA LYS A 223 -17.11 -9.95 13.07
C LYS A 223 -17.79 -11.29 13.30
N GLU A 224 -19.01 -11.48 12.79
CA GLU A 224 -19.74 -12.74 12.92
C GLU A 224 -18.96 -13.92 12.34
N MET A 225 -18.39 -13.75 11.14
CA MET A 225 -17.56 -14.78 10.49
C MET A 225 -16.31 -15.11 11.31
N ALA A 226 -15.61 -14.10 11.83
CA ALA A 226 -14.45 -14.33 12.68
C ALA A 226 -14.82 -15.10 13.96
N LEU A 227 -15.91 -14.72 14.63
CA LEU A 227 -16.41 -15.42 15.81
C LEU A 227 -16.74 -16.88 15.51
N ALA A 228 -17.34 -17.17 14.35
CA ALA A 228 -17.63 -18.52 13.91
C ALA A 228 -16.35 -19.34 13.69
N GLN A 229 -15.37 -18.83 12.94
CA GLN A 229 -14.11 -19.54 12.69
C GLN A 229 -13.32 -19.80 13.99
N TYR A 230 -13.27 -18.84 14.92
CA TYR A 230 -12.64 -19.06 16.22
C TYR A 230 -13.38 -20.10 17.07
N ASN A 231 -14.72 -20.17 16.99
CA ASN A 231 -15.50 -21.25 17.63
C ASN A 231 -15.21 -22.61 16.99
N GLU A 232 -14.86 -22.64 15.69
CA GLU A 232 -14.39 -23.82 14.95
C GLU A 232 -12.88 -24.08 15.13
N LYS A 233 -12.29 -23.54 16.21
CA LYS A 233 -10.91 -23.79 16.66
C LYS A 233 -9.81 -23.18 15.80
N ALA A 234 -10.12 -22.22 14.92
CA ALA A 234 -9.08 -21.42 14.29
C ALA A 234 -8.20 -20.75 15.36
N ASP A 235 -6.88 -20.88 15.27
CA ASP A 235 -5.96 -20.21 16.21
C ASP A 235 -5.60 -18.79 15.77
N VAL A 236 -5.62 -18.57 14.45
CA VAL A 236 -5.29 -17.31 13.80
C VAL A 236 -6.14 -17.16 12.56
N ILE A 237 -6.67 -15.95 12.34
CA ILE A 237 -7.43 -15.61 11.13
C ILE A 237 -6.62 -14.62 10.31
N TYR A 238 -6.56 -14.84 9.00
CA TYR A 238 -6.09 -13.85 8.04
C TYR A 238 -7.28 -13.06 7.48
N ASN A 239 -7.33 -11.75 7.74
CA ASN A 239 -8.41 -10.88 7.24
C ASN A 239 -7.99 -10.23 5.92
N VAL A 240 -8.80 -10.36 4.87
CA VAL A 240 -8.55 -9.76 3.53
C VAL A 240 -9.84 -9.09 3.05
N ALA A 241 -10.30 -8.07 3.79
CA ALA A 241 -11.65 -7.54 3.63
C ALA A 241 -11.80 -6.02 3.81
N SER A 242 -10.73 -5.22 3.64
CA SER A 242 -10.76 -3.75 3.75
C SER A 242 -11.55 -3.29 5.01
N GLN A 243 -12.54 -2.40 4.88
CA GLN A 243 -13.32 -1.85 5.99
C GLN A 243 -14.07 -2.96 6.77
N ALA A 244 -14.65 -3.94 6.09
CA ALA A 244 -15.32 -5.06 6.74
C ALA A 244 -14.34 -5.91 7.58
N GLY A 245 -13.06 -5.91 7.21
CA GLY A 245 -11.95 -6.51 7.94
C GLY A 245 -11.78 -5.97 9.37
N LEU A 246 -12.19 -4.73 9.63
CA LEU A 246 -12.19 -4.18 11.00
C LEU A 246 -13.07 -5.01 11.94
N GLY A 247 -14.16 -5.59 11.43
CA GLY A 247 -14.99 -6.54 12.15
C GLY A 247 -14.26 -7.82 12.54
N VAL A 248 -13.40 -8.33 11.66
CA VAL A 248 -12.57 -9.51 11.94
C VAL A 248 -11.61 -9.24 13.08
N LEU A 249 -10.99 -8.05 13.11
CA LEU A 249 -10.14 -7.61 14.21
C LEU A 249 -10.91 -7.50 15.53
N GLU A 250 -12.15 -7.01 15.51
CA GLU A 250 -13.04 -7.00 16.68
C GLU A 250 -13.42 -8.41 17.13
N GLY A 251 -13.62 -9.35 16.21
CA GLY A 251 -13.87 -10.75 16.50
C GLY A 251 -12.67 -11.41 17.20
N ALA A 252 -11.46 -11.13 16.71
CA ALA A 252 -10.20 -11.57 17.31
C ALA A 252 -10.05 -11.05 18.75
N LYS A 253 -10.31 -9.76 18.97
CA LYS A 253 -10.33 -9.14 20.29
C LYS A 253 -11.37 -9.78 21.22
N ALA A 254 -12.60 -9.98 20.75
CA ALA A 254 -13.66 -10.61 21.54
C ALA A 254 -13.33 -12.05 21.94
N LYS A 255 -12.61 -12.79 21.09
CA LYS A 255 -12.19 -14.17 21.36
C LYS A 255 -10.82 -14.28 22.02
N LYS A 256 -10.10 -13.18 22.14
CA LYS A 256 -8.69 -13.12 22.58
C LYS A 256 -7.84 -14.11 21.78
N LYS A 257 -7.90 -13.99 20.45
CA LYS A 257 -7.19 -14.86 19.50
C LYS A 257 -6.35 -14.03 18.53
N TYR A 258 -5.36 -14.66 17.92
CA TYR A 258 -4.46 -13.99 16.98
C TYR A 258 -5.16 -13.68 15.66
N VAL A 259 -4.71 -12.62 15.00
CA VAL A 259 -5.18 -12.22 13.68
C VAL A 259 -4.01 -11.67 12.85
N ILE A 260 -4.12 -11.78 11.53
CA ILE A 260 -3.20 -11.17 10.56
C ILE A 260 -3.97 -10.09 9.80
N GLY A 261 -3.42 -8.88 9.78
CA GLY A 261 -3.98 -7.72 9.06
C GLY A 261 -3.62 -7.70 7.57
N THR A 262 -4.20 -6.77 6.82
CA THR A 262 -3.96 -6.63 5.36
C THR A 262 -3.88 -5.17 4.91
N ASP A 263 -3.11 -4.97 3.84
CA ASP A 263 -2.76 -3.74 3.11
C ASP A 263 -1.88 -2.76 3.90
N THR A 264 -2.22 -2.48 5.15
CA THR A 264 -1.51 -1.53 6.03
C THR A 264 -1.08 -2.20 7.33
N ASP A 265 -0.15 -1.57 8.06
CA ASP A 265 0.22 -2.00 9.42
C ASP A 265 -0.90 -1.67 10.40
N GLN A 266 -1.86 -2.58 10.51
CA GLN A 266 -3.05 -2.40 11.34
C GLN A 266 -2.71 -2.41 12.83
N ALA A 267 -1.66 -3.13 13.26
CA ALA A 267 -1.24 -3.09 14.65
C ALA A 267 -0.72 -1.70 15.03
N GLU A 268 0.08 -1.07 14.17
CA GLU A 268 0.55 0.31 14.42
C GLU A 268 -0.61 1.32 14.38
N ILE A 269 -1.56 1.18 13.44
CA ILE A 269 -2.74 2.06 13.35
C ILE A 269 -3.57 2.04 14.64
N PHE A 270 -3.71 0.87 15.28
CA PHE A 270 -4.51 0.73 16.50
C PHE A 270 -3.71 0.95 17.78
N LYS A 271 -2.38 1.08 17.74
CA LYS A 271 -1.51 1.14 18.92
C LYS A 271 -1.95 2.15 19.98
N SER A 272 -2.38 3.34 19.58
CA SER A 272 -2.79 4.41 20.49
C SER A 272 -4.28 4.39 20.86
N THR A 273 -5.13 3.80 20.01
CA THR A 273 -6.60 3.87 20.16
C THR A 273 -7.21 2.57 20.67
N ASP A 274 -6.58 1.43 20.39
CA ASP A 274 -6.96 0.11 20.86
C ASP A 274 -5.72 -0.81 21.02
N PRO A 275 -4.96 -0.64 22.12
CA PRO A 275 -3.76 -1.44 22.36
C PRO A 275 -4.04 -2.94 22.45
N GLU A 276 -5.18 -3.34 23.02
CA GLU A 276 -5.56 -4.76 23.12
C GLU A 276 -5.73 -5.41 21.75
N LYS A 277 -6.33 -4.70 20.80
CA LYS A 277 -6.43 -5.16 19.40
C LYS A 277 -5.04 -5.27 18.76
N SER A 278 -4.18 -4.28 18.98
CA SER A 278 -2.82 -4.23 18.42
C SER A 278 -1.97 -5.42 18.87
N GLU A 279 -2.09 -5.82 20.14
CA GLU A 279 -1.39 -6.99 20.69
C GLU A 279 -1.82 -8.33 20.06
N LEU A 280 -3.02 -8.41 19.48
CA LEU A 280 -3.53 -9.62 18.84
C LEU A 280 -3.18 -9.69 17.35
N ILE A 281 -2.84 -8.57 16.73
CA ILE A 281 -2.40 -8.51 15.32
C ILE A 281 -0.93 -8.92 15.26
N LEU A 282 -0.66 -10.15 14.80
CA LEU A 282 0.70 -10.69 14.76
C LEU A 282 1.58 -10.00 13.72
N THR A 283 0.99 -9.70 12.58
CA THR A 283 1.59 -8.93 11.48
C THR A 283 0.44 -8.47 10.57
N SER A 284 0.76 -7.62 9.60
CA SER A 284 -0.10 -7.37 8.45
C SER A 284 0.64 -7.76 7.17
N ILE A 285 -0.08 -8.33 6.21
CA ILE A 285 0.41 -8.40 4.83
C ILE A 285 0.22 -7.03 4.19
N LEU A 286 1.33 -6.33 4.00
CA LEU A 286 1.38 -5.00 3.44
C LEU A 286 1.20 -5.07 1.92
N LYS A 287 0.34 -4.19 1.41
CA LYS A 287 0.28 -3.79 0.01
C LYS A 287 0.52 -2.28 0.01
N GLN A 288 1.76 -1.89 -0.25
CA GLN A 288 2.21 -0.50 -0.14
C GLN A 288 1.75 0.33 -1.35
N ILE A 289 0.43 0.49 -1.48
CA ILE A 289 -0.21 1.31 -2.51
C ILE A 289 0.28 2.75 -2.37
N ASP A 290 0.34 3.26 -1.14
CA ASP A 290 0.92 4.57 -0.85
C ASP A 290 2.33 4.76 -1.45
N ASN A 291 3.23 3.80 -1.20
CA ASN A 291 4.62 3.88 -1.64
C ASN A 291 4.76 3.64 -3.15
N SER A 292 4.04 2.68 -3.71
CA SER A 292 4.08 2.40 -5.15
C SER A 292 3.52 3.56 -5.96
N LEU A 293 2.44 4.22 -5.51
CA LEU A 293 1.94 5.45 -6.11
C LEU A 293 2.97 6.57 -5.99
N LEU A 294 3.57 6.79 -4.82
CA LEU A 294 4.62 7.79 -4.63
C LEU A 294 5.80 7.56 -5.59
N LEU A 295 6.27 6.31 -5.69
CA LEU A 295 7.39 5.95 -6.57
C LEU A 295 7.04 6.17 -8.04
N ALA A 296 5.84 5.74 -8.45
CA ALA A 296 5.32 5.94 -9.80
C ALA A 296 5.28 7.43 -10.16
N VAL A 297 4.75 8.28 -9.26
CA VAL A 297 4.67 9.73 -9.48
C VAL A 297 6.03 10.43 -9.39
N LYS A 298 6.92 9.98 -8.50
CA LYS A 298 8.27 10.53 -8.35
C LYS A 298 9.13 10.23 -9.58
N ASP A 299 8.88 9.10 -10.25
CA ASP A 299 9.69 8.59 -11.36
C ASP A 299 8.85 8.37 -12.63
N MET A 300 7.98 9.33 -12.96
CA MET A 300 7.04 9.24 -14.09
C MET A 300 7.71 9.01 -15.45
N ASP A 301 8.97 9.41 -15.59
CA ASP A 301 9.76 9.21 -16.82
C ASP A 301 10.11 7.74 -17.06
N HIS A 302 10.15 6.92 -15.99
CA HIS A 302 10.44 5.48 -16.05
C HIS A 302 9.20 4.59 -15.89
N ILE A 303 8.01 5.18 -15.68
CA ILE A 303 6.74 4.44 -15.75
C ILE A 303 6.57 3.83 -17.15
N LYS A 304 6.11 2.58 -17.18
CA LYS A 304 5.65 1.93 -18.40
C LYS A 304 4.21 2.36 -18.75
N TRP A 305 4.09 3.48 -19.46
CA TRP A 305 2.81 3.93 -20.01
C TRP A 305 2.31 2.97 -21.10
N GLY A 306 0.99 2.76 -21.16
CA GLY A 306 0.37 1.81 -22.08
C GLY A 306 0.60 0.34 -21.70
N ALA A 307 0.90 0.06 -20.44
CA ALA A 307 1.17 -1.29 -19.96
C ALA A 307 0.88 -1.45 -18.46
N ALA A 308 0.81 -2.72 -18.04
CA ALA A 308 0.85 -3.10 -16.64
C ALA A 308 2.27 -3.42 -16.17
N GLN A 309 2.53 -3.14 -14.89
CA GLN A 309 3.75 -3.52 -14.19
C GLN A 309 3.39 -4.06 -12.81
N SER A 310 4.02 -5.18 -12.42
CA SER A 310 3.74 -5.85 -11.16
C SER A 310 4.84 -5.59 -10.14
N TYR A 311 4.44 -5.30 -8.90
CA TYR A 311 5.35 -5.11 -7.78
C TYR A 311 5.19 -6.21 -6.73
N GLY A 312 6.29 -6.87 -6.40
CA GLY A 312 6.35 -7.97 -5.43
C GLY A 312 7.19 -7.64 -4.18
N LEU A 313 7.60 -8.70 -3.49
CA LEU A 313 8.52 -8.64 -2.35
C LEU A 313 9.84 -7.99 -2.76
N LYS A 314 10.33 -8.32 -3.96
CA LYS A 314 11.60 -7.82 -4.51
C LYS A 314 11.60 -6.29 -4.68
N GLU A 315 10.48 -5.72 -5.10
CA GLU A 315 10.29 -4.28 -5.23
C GLU A 315 9.86 -3.62 -3.90
N GLY A 316 9.73 -4.40 -2.82
CA GLY A 316 9.31 -3.92 -1.50
C GLY A 316 7.90 -3.37 -1.44
N SER A 317 7.06 -3.63 -2.45
CA SER A 317 5.69 -3.08 -2.51
C SER A 317 4.64 -4.02 -1.93
N VAL A 318 5.00 -5.28 -1.69
CA VAL A 318 4.28 -6.19 -0.81
C VAL A 318 5.23 -6.77 0.23
N GLY A 319 4.72 -7.19 1.38
CA GLY A 319 5.55 -7.80 2.43
C GLY A 319 4.80 -8.02 3.73
N MET A 320 5.54 -8.35 4.80
CA MET A 320 4.99 -8.42 6.15
C MET A 320 5.34 -7.15 6.93
N ALA A 321 4.44 -6.70 7.80
CA ALA A 321 4.75 -5.70 8.81
C ALA A 321 5.68 -6.30 9.87
N LEU A 322 6.93 -5.82 9.94
CA LEU A 322 7.96 -6.27 10.90
C LEU A 322 8.10 -5.29 12.09
N ASN A 323 6.96 -4.83 12.61
CA ASN A 323 6.87 -3.84 13.68
C ASN A 323 7.23 -4.40 15.07
N GLU A 324 7.03 -3.60 16.11
CA GLU A 324 7.31 -4.00 17.49
C GLU A 324 6.40 -5.15 17.98
N PHE A 325 5.13 -5.17 17.57
CA PHE A 325 4.18 -6.23 17.93
C PHE A 325 4.61 -7.57 17.33
N PHE A 326 5.00 -7.60 16.07
CA PHE A 326 5.56 -8.80 15.43
C PHE A 326 6.79 -9.30 16.18
N LYS A 327 7.74 -8.41 16.49
CA LYS A 327 8.98 -8.76 17.20
C LYS A 327 8.73 -9.27 18.62
N LYS A 328 7.75 -8.70 19.30
CA LYS A 328 7.35 -9.04 20.67
C LYS A 328 6.56 -10.36 20.73
N ASN A 329 5.57 -10.52 19.86
CA ASN A 329 4.58 -11.57 19.95
C ASN A 329 4.95 -12.82 19.15
N VAL A 330 5.76 -12.69 18.09
CA VAL A 330 6.25 -13.83 17.30
C VAL A 330 7.64 -14.26 17.76
N PRO A 331 7.82 -15.51 18.25
CA PRO A 331 9.11 -16.03 18.69
C PRO A 331 10.21 -15.89 17.62
N GLU A 332 11.44 -15.63 18.06
CA GLU A 332 12.58 -15.40 17.17
C GLU A 332 12.82 -16.53 16.16
N GLY A 333 12.67 -17.80 16.59
CA GLY A 333 12.78 -18.95 15.69
C GLY A 333 11.80 -18.87 14.51
N ILE A 334 10.53 -18.55 14.79
CA ILE A 334 9.51 -18.38 13.74
C ILE A 334 9.87 -17.19 12.83
N ARG A 335 10.33 -16.07 13.39
CA ARG A 335 10.75 -14.90 12.60
C ARG A 335 11.92 -15.22 11.66
N ASN A 336 12.93 -15.94 12.14
CA ASN A 336 14.10 -16.32 11.35
C ASN A 336 13.73 -17.29 10.22
N GLU A 337 12.83 -18.24 10.48
CA GLU A 337 12.31 -19.14 9.45
C GLU A 337 11.51 -18.40 8.38
N LEU A 338 10.65 -17.44 8.77
CA LEU A 338 9.92 -16.60 7.81
C LEU A 338 10.85 -15.78 6.94
N ALA A 339 11.90 -15.19 7.52
CA ALA A 339 12.92 -14.46 6.76
C ALA A 339 13.67 -15.37 5.77
N ALA A 340 13.93 -16.63 6.14
CA ALA A 340 14.53 -17.61 5.24
C ALA A 340 13.58 -18.00 4.09
N ILE A 341 12.28 -18.22 4.38
CA ILE A 341 11.25 -18.49 3.37
C ILE A 341 11.13 -17.31 2.41
N GLN A 342 11.08 -16.07 2.91
CA GLN A 342 11.01 -14.88 2.08
C GLN A 342 12.16 -14.83 1.07
N LYS A 343 13.41 -15.06 1.52
CA LYS A 343 14.58 -15.10 0.62
C LYS A 343 14.46 -16.17 -0.47
N LYS A 344 13.85 -17.32 -0.16
CA LYS A 344 13.61 -18.39 -1.14
C LYS A 344 12.53 -18.03 -2.16
N ILE A 345 11.52 -17.25 -1.76
CA ILE A 345 10.52 -16.70 -2.68
C ILE A 345 11.17 -15.67 -3.60
N GLU A 346 11.92 -14.73 -3.02
CA GLU A 346 12.62 -13.67 -3.76
C GLU A 346 13.67 -14.23 -4.76
N SER A 347 14.32 -15.34 -4.43
CA SER A 347 15.27 -16.02 -5.33
C SER A 347 14.59 -16.93 -6.37
N GLY A 348 13.29 -17.23 -6.20
CA GLY A 348 12.54 -18.16 -7.04
C GLY A 348 12.76 -19.65 -6.72
N GLU A 349 13.47 -19.97 -5.62
CA GLU A 349 13.57 -21.35 -5.11
C GLU A 349 12.20 -21.89 -4.69
N ILE A 350 11.40 -21.06 -4.02
CA ILE A 350 9.97 -21.32 -3.77
C ILE A 350 9.17 -20.60 -4.84
N LYS A 351 8.47 -21.37 -5.67
CA LYS A 351 7.49 -20.85 -6.61
C LYS A 351 6.15 -20.69 -5.90
N VAL A 352 5.71 -19.45 -5.76
CA VAL A 352 4.42 -19.13 -5.15
C VAL A 352 3.34 -19.17 -6.22
N ASP A 353 2.28 -19.93 -5.96
CA ASP A 353 1.13 -20.04 -6.86
C ASP A 353 0.36 -18.70 -6.87
N THR A 354 -0.31 -18.41 -7.99
CA THR A 354 -1.22 -17.28 -8.10
C THR A 354 -2.64 -17.79 -8.33
N GLY A 355 -3.60 -17.19 -7.64
CA GLY A 355 -5.03 -17.41 -7.88
C GLY A 355 -5.55 -16.63 -9.09
N LEU A 356 -4.79 -15.66 -9.61
CA LEU A 356 -5.17 -14.89 -10.79
C LEU A 356 -5.20 -15.81 -12.02
N GLY A 357 -6.31 -15.78 -12.74
CA GLY A 357 -6.53 -16.61 -13.93
C GLY A 357 -6.96 -18.06 -13.64
N MET A 358 -7.02 -18.49 -12.37
CA MET A 358 -7.62 -19.79 -12.01
C MET A 358 -9.13 -19.77 -12.21
N SER A 359 -9.68 -20.88 -12.68
CA SER A 359 -11.12 -21.10 -12.72
C SER A 359 -11.69 -21.32 -11.31
N THR A 360 -13.00 -21.09 -11.14
CA THR A 360 -13.71 -21.37 -9.89
C THR A 360 -13.52 -22.82 -9.43
N ASP A 361 -13.54 -23.78 -10.37
CA ASP A 361 -13.33 -25.21 -10.06
C ASP A 361 -11.94 -25.50 -9.49
N GLU A 362 -10.90 -24.81 -9.98
CA GLU A 362 -9.53 -24.95 -9.46
C GLU A 362 -9.43 -24.40 -8.03
N ILE A 363 -10.00 -23.22 -7.79
CA ILE A 363 -10.06 -22.59 -6.47
C ILE A 363 -10.85 -23.47 -5.48
N ASP A 364 -11.99 -24.02 -5.91
CA ASP A 364 -12.82 -24.89 -5.07
C ASP A 364 -12.11 -26.20 -4.70
N LYS A 365 -11.33 -26.79 -5.61
CA LYS A 365 -10.49 -27.95 -5.30
C LYS A 365 -9.42 -27.62 -4.26
N ILE A 366 -8.79 -26.45 -4.35
CA ILE A 366 -7.80 -25.99 -3.36
C ILE A 366 -8.47 -25.82 -1.99
N LYS A 367 -9.61 -25.11 -1.92
CA LYS A 367 -10.40 -24.94 -0.69
C LYS A 367 -10.80 -26.29 -0.07
N ALA A 368 -11.32 -27.20 -0.89
CA ALA A 368 -11.73 -28.54 -0.44
C ALA A 368 -10.58 -29.36 0.14
N SER A 369 -9.34 -29.18 -0.37
CA SER A 369 -8.17 -29.93 0.10
C SER A 369 -7.75 -29.61 1.54
N VAL A 370 -8.20 -28.49 2.11
CA VAL A 370 -7.83 -28.02 3.45
C VAL A 370 -9.02 -27.76 4.36
N ARG A 371 -10.24 -28.13 3.96
CA ARG A 371 -11.43 -27.90 4.78
C ARG A 371 -11.30 -28.59 6.16
N PRO A 372 -11.60 -27.89 7.28
CA PRO A 372 -11.56 -28.45 8.64
C PRO A 372 -12.43 -29.67 8.85
#